data_AF-A0A1X0AZR3-F1
#
_entry.id   AF-A0A1X0AZR3-F1
#
_cell.length_a   1.000
_cell.length_b   1.000
_cell.length_c   1.000
_cell.angle_alpha   90.00
_cell.angle_beta   90.00
_cell.angle_gamma   90.00
#
_symmetry.space_group_name_H-M   'P 1'
#
loop_
_entity.id
_entity.type
_entity.pdbx_description
1 polymer ?
#
loop_
_entity_poly.entity_id
_entity_poly.type
_entity_poly.pdbx_seq_one_letter_code
_entity_poly.pdbx_strand_id
1 'polypeptide(L)'
;MTDALTLTVFCLICGAAGVVLATAHRARRACSGDDEATERLMTIEELVAAFDEMFLRKGLMTCGQLALIRTGTHAVGVVTGMRATGTTREDFREVELDLMVSRPGGGQFPARETALIPATSLPKVAPGSVIDAYYRPGDESTIAVFVSPG
;
A
#
# COMPACT_ATOMS: atom_id res chain seq x y z
N MET A 1 8.76 14.46 -61.80
CA MET A 1 9.12 13.17 -62.43
C MET A 1 9.76 12.31 -61.35
N THR A 2 8.92 11.68 -60.53
CA THR A 2 8.51 10.26 -60.58
C THR A 2 9.45 9.37 -59.75
N ASP A 3 8.94 8.99 -58.57
CA ASP A 3 9.34 7.82 -57.78
C ASP A 3 9.23 6.53 -58.59
N ALA A 4 10.11 5.56 -58.29
CA ALA A 4 9.89 4.11 -58.41
C ALA A 4 11.19 3.39 -57.97
N LEU A 5 11.18 2.62 -56.87
CA LEU A 5 10.96 1.15 -56.91
C LEU A 5 12.05 0.48 -57.75
N THR A 6 12.97 -0.34 -57.23
CA THR A 6 12.78 -1.60 -56.49
C THR A 6 14.19 -2.06 -56.04
N LEU A 7 14.42 -2.47 -54.78
CA LEU A 7 14.11 -3.79 -54.22
C LEU A 7 14.80 -4.95 -54.97
N THR A 8 15.49 -5.80 -54.20
CA THR A 8 15.95 -7.17 -54.53
C THR A 8 17.41 -7.34 -54.96
N VAL A 9 18.33 -7.43 -53.99
CA VAL A 9 19.30 -8.55 -54.00
C VAL A 9 19.27 -9.18 -52.62
N PHE A 10 18.50 -10.25 -52.57
CA PHE A 10 18.29 -11.14 -51.46
C PHE A 10 19.51 -12.06 -51.32
N CYS A 11 19.88 -12.30 -50.07
CA CYS A 11 20.43 -13.55 -49.56
C CYS A 11 21.85 -13.99 -49.88
N LEU A 12 22.54 -14.28 -48.77
CA LEU A 12 23.19 -15.55 -48.41
C LEU A 12 24.19 -16.05 -49.48
N ILE A 13 25.45 -16.31 -49.14
CA ILE A 13 25.93 -17.49 -48.40
C ILE A 13 27.45 -17.28 -48.23
N CYS A 14 28.06 -17.95 -47.23
CA CYS A 14 29.50 -18.09 -46.94
C CYS A 14 30.06 -17.04 -45.96
N GLY A 15 30.61 -17.39 -44.80
CA GLY A 15 30.93 -18.70 -44.25
C GLY A 15 31.61 -18.50 -42.89
N ALA A 16 31.37 -19.45 -42.00
CA ALA A 16 31.91 -19.53 -40.65
C ALA A 16 33.45 -19.63 -40.63
N ALA A 17 34.09 -18.95 -39.69
CA ALA A 17 35.25 -19.45 -38.92
C ALA A 17 35.73 -18.35 -37.96
N GLY A 18 35.73 -18.60 -36.65
CA GLY A 18 36.29 -17.68 -35.68
C GLY A 18 35.91 -17.98 -34.23
N VAL A 19 36.15 -19.21 -33.78
CA VAL A 19 36.02 -19.65 -32.40
C VAL A 19 37.16 -19.05 -31.54
N VAL A 20 36.75 -18.35 -30.48
CA VAL A 20 37.37 -18.27 -29.14
C VAL A 20 38.74 -17.60 -28.99
N LEU A 21 38.71 -16.41 -28.37
CA LEU A 21 39.70 -16.04 -27.35
C LEU A 21 38.97 -15.38 -26.17
N ALA A 22 38.59 -16.23 -25.21
CA ALA A 22 38.34 -15.81 -23.85
C ALA A 22 39.67 -15.40 -23.22
N THR A 23 39.90 -14.10 -23.05
CA THR A 23 40.92 -13.58 -22.12
C THR A 23 40.39 -12.34 -21.40
N ALA A 24 40.12 -12.52 -20.11
CA ALA A 24 40.28 -11.54 -19.04
C ALA A 24 39.81 -10.08 -19.29
N HIS A 25 38.53 -9.82 -19.04
CA HIS A 25 38.12 -8.55 -18.43
C HIS A 25 37.27 -8.73 -17.16
N ARG A 26 37.64 -9.75 -16.37
CA ARG A 26 37.27 -9.90 -14.96
C ARG A 26 38.34 -9.25 -14.08
N ALA A 27 38.48 -7.91 -14.11
CA ALA A 27 39.27 -7.14 -13.13
C ALA A 27 39.16 -5.62 -13.34
N ARG A 28 37.99 -5.05 -13.06
CA ARG A 28 37.79 -3.69 -12.51
C ARG A 28 36.41 -3.77 -11.83
N ARG A 29 36.18 -3.99 -10.54
CA ARG A 29 36.93 -3.72 -9.29
C ARG A 29 37.60 -2.35 -9.25
N ALA A 30 36.85 -1.32 -9.64
CA ALA A 30 36.57 -0.28 -8.67
C ALA A 30 35.44 -0.88 -7.79
N CYS A 31 35.53 -1.10 -6.48
CA CYS A 31 36.20 -0.30 -5.46
C CYS A 31 35.99 1.20 -5.70
N SER A 32 34.76 1.58 -6.06
CA SER A 32 34.14 2.71 -5.36
C SER A 32 33.76 2.08 -4.01
N GLY A 33 34.49 2.28 -2.92
CA GLY A 33 34.87 3.62 -2.48
C GLY A 33 33.57 4.38 -2.26
N ASP A 34 32.78 3.90 -1.29
CA ASP A 34 31.76 4.58 -0.50
C ASP A 34 31.28 3.56 0.55
N ASP A 35 32.24 3.05 1.33
CA ASP A 35 32.01 2.29 2.58
C ASP A 35 32.07 3.29 3.76
N GLU A 36 31.53 4.49 3.52
CA GLU A 36 31.20 5.47 4.55
C GLU A 36 29.70 5.27 4.77
N ALA A 37 29.33 4.85 5.98
CA ALA A 37 27.97 4.49 6.34
C ALA A 37 26.98 5.47 5.69
N THR A 38 26.13 4.98 4.78
CA THR A 38 24.99 5.76 4.30
C THR A 38 23.99 5.82 5.45
N GLU A 39 24.32 6.56 6.51
CA GLU A 39 23.39 7.04 7.53
C GLU A 39 22.52 8.13 6.91
N ARG A 40 21.90 7.82 5.77
CA ARG A 40 20.92 8.71 5.17
C ARG A 40 19.70 8.64 6.06
N LEU A 41 19.46 9.73 6.78
CA LEU A 41 18.25 9.92 7.55
C LEU A 41 17.05 9.73 6.62
N MET A 42 16.17 8.81 6.99
CA MET A 42 14.91 8.58 6.32
C MET A 42 14.01 9.81 6.51
N THR A 43 13.39 10.27 5.44
CA THR A 43 12.37 11.32 5.55
C THR A 43 11.10 10.76 6.20
N ILE A 44 10.25 11.64 6.72
CA ILE A 44 8.95 11.25 7.26
C ILE A 44 8.09 10.60 6.17
N GLU A 45 8.16 11.09 4.93
CA GLU A 45 7.40 10.55 3.79
C GLU A 45 7.86 9.13 3.44
N GLU A 46 9.17 8.89 3.39
CA GLU A 46 9.73 7.56 3.19
C GLU A 46 9.29 6.62 4.32
N LEU A 47 9.28 7.08 5.59
CA LEU A 47 8.84 6.29 6.74
C LEU A 47 7.36 5.90 6.63
N VAL A 48 6.50 6.86 6.30
CA VAL A 48 5.06 6.62 6.09
C VAL A 48 4.85 5.61 4.96
N ALA A 49 5.55 5.75 3.84
CA ALA A 49 5.45 4.83 2.71
C ALA A 49 5.88 3.40 3.09
N ALA A 50 6.96 3.26 3.86
CA ALA A 50 7.43 1.96 4.33
C ALA A 50 6.41 1.29 5.27
N PHE A 51 5.74 2.06 6.13
CA PHE A 51 4.64 1.54 6.96
C PHE A 51 3.43 1.14 6.12
N ASP A 52 3.06 1.92 5.12
CA ASP A 52 1.95 1.60 4.21
C ASP A 52 2.20 0.27 3.49
N GLU A 53 3.39 0.10 2.93
CA GLU A 53 3.81 -1.16 2.29
C GLU A 53 3.77 -2.32 3.30
N MET A 54 4.24 -2.10 4.52
CA MET A 54 4.19 -3.11 5.58
C MET A 54 2.74 -3.51 5.92
N PHE A 55 1.83 -2.57 6.11
CA PHE A 55 0.42 -2.85 6.43
C PHE A 55 -0.25 -3.68 5.33
N LEU A 56 -0.02 -3.33 4.07
CA LEU A 56 -0.56 -4.06 2.91
C LEU A 56 0.07 -5.44 2.78
N ARG A 57 1.40 -5.54 2.88
CA ARG A 57 2.14 -6.82 2.79
C ARG A 57 1.75 -7.80 3.90
N LYS A 58 1.52 -7.31 5.12
CA LYS A 58 1.01 -8.13 6.23
C LYS A 58 -0.48 -8.43 6.12
N GLY A 59 -1.19 -7.78 5.19
CA GLY A 59 -2.63 -7.91 5.02
C GLY A 59 -3.40 -7.46 6.26
N LEU A 60 -2.91 -6.41 6.92
CA LEU A 60 -3.57 -5.74 8.05
C LEU A 60 -4.60 -4.71 7.55
N MET A 61 -4.42 -4.24 6.31
CA MET A 61 -5.33 -3.34 5.60
C MET A 61 -5.41 -3.73 4.14
N THR A 62 -6.52 -3.37 3.50
CA THR A 62 -6.65 -3.38 2.05
C THR A 62 -6.11 -2.08 1.44
N CYS A 63 -5.77 -2.10 0.15
CA CYS A 63 -5.39 -0.88 -0.58
C CYS A 63 -6.50 0.19 -0.53
N GLY A 64 -7.78 -0.22 -0.53
CA GLY A 64 -8.92 0.68 -0.44
C GLY A 64 -8.99 1.39 0.91
N GLN A 65 -8.87 0.64 2.01
CA GLN A 65 -8.85 1.20 3.36
C GLN A 65 -7.69 2.18 3.55
N LEU A 66 -6.49 1.81 3.08
CA LEU A 66 -5.32 2.67 3.16
C LEU A 66 -5.48 3.95 2.34
N ALA A 67 -6.05 3.85 1.13
CA ALA A 67 -6.35 5.01 0.31
C ALA A 67 -7.34 5.97 0.99
N LEU A 68 -8.35 5.44 1.67
CA LEU A 68 -9.29 6.26 2.46
C LEU A 68 -8.59 6.95 3.63
N ILE A 69 -7.71 6.26 4.37
CA ILE A 69 -6.96 6.88 5.48
C ILE A 69 -6.01 7.97 5.00
N ARG A 70 -5.41 7.81 3.81
CA ARG A 70 -4.44 8.77 3.26
C ARG A 70 -5.08 9.98 2.60
N THR A 71 -6.22 9.79 1.92
CA THR A 71 -6.78 10.81 1.01
C THR A 71 -8.28 11.03 1.18
N GLY A 72 -8.94 10.20 1.98
CA GLY A 72 -10.36 10.33 2.28
C GLY A 72 -10.66 11.52 3.17
N THR A 73 -11.96 11.79 3.31
CA THR A 73 -12.47 12.77 4.25
C THR A 73 -12.42 12.19 5.65
N HIS A 74 -11.65 12.85 6.52
CA HIS A 74 -11.62 12.54 7.94
C HIS A 74 -12.96 12.89 8.59
N ALA A 75 -13.42 11.99 9.43
CA ALA A 75 -14.63 12.09 10.21
C ALA A 75 -14.49 11.34 11.53
N VAL A 76 -15.46 11.55 12.39
CA VAL A 76 -15.56 10.87 13.68
C VAL A 76 -16.74 9.92 13.66
N GLY A 77 -16.49 8.66 14.00
CA GLY A 77 -17.51 7.62 14.13
C GLY A 77 -17.75 7.26 15.58
N VAL A 78 -19.02 7.15 15.97
CA VAL A 78 -19.42 6.50 17.22
C VAL A 78 -19.71 5.04 16.91
N VAL A 79 -19.03 4.12 17.59
CA VAL A 79 -19.30 2.69 17.46
C VAL A 79 -20.67 2.40 18.07
N THR A 80 -21.61 1.92 17.28
CA THR A 80 -22.95 1.51 17.72
C THR A 80 -23.06 0.00 17.91
N GLY A 81 -22.19 -0.77 17.27
CA GLY A 81 -22.13 -2.22 17.37
C GLY A 81 -20.72 -2.74 17.09
N MET A 82 -20.36 -3.86 17.72
CA MET A 82 -19.09 -4.56 17.49
C MET A 82 -19.33 -6.06 17.57
N ARG A 83 -18.82 -6.79 16.59
CA ARG A 83 -18.89 -8.26 16.54
C ARG A 83 -17.55 -8.82 16.09
N ALA A 84 -16.97 -9.73 16.88
CA ALA A 84 -15.81 -10.50 16.41
C ALA A 84 -16.22 -11.45 15.29
N THR A 85 -15.41 -11.53 14.23
CA THR A 85 -15.66 -12.49 13.13
C THR A 85 -15.11 -13.88 13.46
N GLY A 86 -14.21 -13.97 14.44
CA GLY A 86 -13.45 -15.18 14.77
C GLY A 86 -12.12 -15.27 14.03
N THR A 87 -11.89 -14.46 13.00
CA THR A 87 -10.61 -14.37 12.31
C THR A 87 -9.58 -13.66 13.17
N THR A 88 -8.37 -14.22 13.23
CA THR A 88 -7.24 -13.61 13.92
C THR A 88 -6.04 -13.58 12.99
N ARG A 89 -5.22 -12.53 13.09
CA ARG A 89 -3.98 -12.39 12.32
C ARG A 89 -2.93 -11.75 13.20
N GLU A 90 -1.88 -12.51 13.54
CA GLU A 90 -0.89 -12.09 14.53
C GLU A 90 -1.61 -11.64 15.83
N ASP A 91 -1.25 -10.46 16.36
CA ASP A 91 -1.88 -9.85 17.54
C ASP A 91 -3.14 -9.04 17.20
N PHE A 92 -3.69 -9.18 16.00
CA PHE A 92 -4.89 -8.49 15.56
C PHE A 92 -6.10 -9.44 15.60
N ARG A 93 -7.26 -8.85 15.83
CA ARG A 93 -8.57 -9.51 15.83
C ARG A 93 -9.43 -8.81 14.79
N GLU A 94 -10.02 -9.60 13.90
CA GLU A 94 -10.96 -9.07 12.93
C GLU A 94 -12.31 -8.86 13.62
N VAL A 95 -12.83 -7.65 13.47
CA VAL A 95 -14.12 -7.25 14.01
C VAL A 95 -14.93 -6.58 12.91
N GLU A 96 -16.22 -6.84 12.91
CA GLU A 96 -17.21 -6.08 12.19
C GLU A 96 -17.75 -5.00 13.13
N LEU A 97 -17.72 -3.75 12.67
CA LEU A 97 -18.15 -2.57 13.39
C LEU A 97 -19.36 -1.97 12.69
N ASP A 98 -20.39 -1.65 13.45
CA ASP A 98 -21.45 -0.74 13.02
C ASP A 98 -21.15 0.63 13.64
N LEU A 99 -21.14 1.68 12.82
CA LEU A 99 -20.80 3.04 13.23
C LEU A 99 -21.88 4.03 12.81
N MET A 100 -22.05 5.06 13.64
CA MET A 100 -22.69 6.30 13.25
C MET A 100 -21.62 7.35 12.98
N VAL A 101 -21.39 7.67 11.70
CA VAL A 101 -20.31 8.56 11.24
C VAL A 101 -20.83 9.97 11.04
N SER A 102 -20.11 10.96 11.57
CA SER A 102 -20.48 12.38 11.45
C SER A 102 -19.86 13.02 10.21
N ARG A 103 -20.68 13.70 9.41
CA ARG A 103 -20.20 14.42 8.23
C ARG A 103 -19.57 15.76 8.63
N PRO A 104 -18.45 16.17 8.01
CA PRO A 104 -18.02 17.56 8.04
C PRO A 104 -19.11 18.43 7.40
N GLY A 105 -19.72 19.33 8.17
CA GLY A 105 -20.87 20.13 7.73
C GLY A 105 -22.22 19.71 8.32
N GLY A 106 -22.26 18.62 9.09
CA GLY A 106 -23.42 18.23 9.89
C GLY A 106 -24.21 17.03 9.36
N GLY A 107 -25.04 16.48 10.24
CA GLY A 107 -25.71 15.21 10.01
C GLY A 107 -24.79 14.01 10.20
N GLN A 108 -25.39 12.82 10.16
CA GLN A 108 -24.70 11.54 10.39
C GLN A 108 -25.24 10.47 9.45
N PHE A 109 -24.43 9.45 9.16
CA PHE A 109 -24.84 8.28 8.40
C PHE A 109 -24.39 6.98 9.07
N PRO A 110 -25.18 5.90 8.96
CA PRO A 110 -24.75 4.59 9.40
C PRO A 110 -23.72 4.02 8.41
N ALA A 111 -22.69 3.37 8.93
CA ALA A 111 -21.70 2.65 8.13
C ALA A 111 -21.33 1.32 8.81
N ARG A 112 -20.95 0.34 8.00
CA ARG A 112 -20.43 -0.94 8.48
C ARG A 112 -19.01 -1.12 7.94
N GLU A 113 -18.11 -1.57 8.80
CA GLU A 113 -16.72 -1.80 8.42
C GLU A 113 -16.16 -3.06 9.08
N THR A 114 -15.35 -3.79 8.32
CA THR A 114 -14.58 -4.93 8.85
C THR A 114 -13.12 -4.55 8.95
N ALA A 115 -12.57 -4.57 10.16
CA ALA A 115 -11.21 -4.12 10.43
C ALA A 115 -10.44 -5.10 11.31
N LEU A 116 -9.12 -5.20 11.06
CA LEU A 116 -8.18 -5.87 11.95
C LEU A 116 -7.72 -4.88 13.03
N ILE A 117 -8.13 -5.13 14.27
CA ILE A 117 -7.83 -4.28 15.42
C ILE A 117 -6.80 -4.97 16.32
N PRO A 118 -5.73 -4.27 16.77
CA PRO A 118 -4.81 -4.84 17.74
C PRO A 118 -5.56 -5.35 18.97
N ALA A 119 -5.22 -6.53 19.49
CA ALA A 119 -5.90 -7.14 20.62
C ALA A 119 -5.88 -6.23 21.86
N THR A 120 -4.80 -5.47 22.07
CA THR A 120 -4.66 -4.47 23.15
C THR A 120 -5.60 -3.27 23.00
N SER A 121 -6.11 -3.03 21.79
CA SER A 121 -6.94 -1.88 21.44
C SER A 121 -8.41 -2.22 21.26
N LEU A 122 -8.80 -3.50 21.41
CA LEU A 122 -10.20 -3.92 21.35
C LEU A 122 -11.14 -3.12 22.28
N PRO A 123 -10.76 -2.75 23.51
CA PRO A 123 -11.63 -1.93 24.35
C PRO A 123 -11.95 -0.55 23.74
N LYS A 124 -11.08 -0.02 22.86
CA LYS A 124 -11.28 1.28 22.20
C LYS A 124 -12.28 1.23 21.04
N VAL A 125 -12.76 0.04 20.66
CA VAL A 125 -13.77 -0.16 19.62
C VAL A 125 -15.04 -0.82 20.16
N ALA A 126 -15.24 -0.80 21.48
CA ALA A 126 -16.50 -1.23 22.08
C ALA A 126 -17.64 -0.24 21.74
N PRO A 127 -18.91 -0.67 21.72
CA PRO A 127 -20.04 0.25 21.56
C PRO A 127 -19.98 1.45 22.51
N GLY A 128 -20.27 2.64 21.99
CA GLY A 128 -20.11 3.93 22.66
C GLY A 128 -18.74 4.57 22.48
N SER A 129 -17.74 3.85 21.95
CA SER A 129 -16.42 4.42 21.66
C SER A 129 -16.49 5.39 20.49
N VAL A 130 -15.65 6.42 20.55
CA VAL A 130 -15.48 7.41 19.49
C VAL A 130 -14.15 7.16 18.81
N ILE A 131 -14.16 6.91 17.50
CA ILE A 131 -12.96 6.57 16.72
C ILE A 131 -12.85 7.38 15.43
N ASP A 132 -11.63 7.47 14.90
CA ASP A 132 -11.39 8.08 13.60
C ASP A 132 -11.91 7.19 12.47
N ALA A 133 -12.66 7.81 11.58
CA ALA A 133 -13.20 7.20 10.38
C ALA A 133 -12.84 8.04 9.15
N TYR A 134 -12.67 7.37 8.02
CA TYR A 134 -12.32 7.98 6.75
C TYR A 134 -13.24 7.45 5.67
N TYR A 135 -13.80 8.34 4.86
CA TYR A 135 -14.72 7.95 3.79
C TYR A 135 -14.51 8.84 2.56
N ARG A 136 -15.07 8.44 1.42
CA ARG A 136 -15.04 9.27 0.21
C ARG A 136 -16.29 10.16 0.17
N PRO A 137 -16.16 11.48 -0.02
CA PRO A 137 -17.32 12.33 -0.27
C PRO A 137 -18.17 11.80 -1.43
N GLY A 138 -19.47 11.63 -1.20
CA GLY A 138 -20.40 11.09 -2.20
C GLY A 138 -20.45 9.56 -2.27
N ASP A 139 -19.57 8.84 -1.57
CA ASP A 139 -19.64 7.38 -1.39
C ASP A 139 -19.40 7.02 0.08
N GLU A 140 -20.51 6.99 0.81
CA GLU A 140 -20.58 6.69 2.24
C GLU A 140 -20.80 5.21 2.54
N SER A 141 -20.85 4.39 1.48
CA SER A 141 -21.03 2.94 1.61
C SER A 141 -19.74 2.23 2.06
N THR A 142 -18.59 2.86 1.81
CA THR A 142 -17.27 2.34 2.15
C THR A 142 -16.54 3.32 3.05
N ILE A 143 -16.12 2.86 4.21
CA ILE A 143 -15.32 3.63 5.15
C ILE A 143 -14.06 2.85 5.53
N ALA A 144 -13.11 3.52 6.15
CA ALA A 144 -11.99 2.90 6.84
C ALA A 144 -11.91 3.47 8.26
N VAL A 145 -11.51 2.65 9.22
CA VAL A 145 -11.30 3.09 10.61
C VAL A 145 -9.82 3.01 10.96
N PHE A 146 -9.35 3.94 11.78
CA PHE A 146 -8.00 3.91 12.33
C PHE A 146 -8.06 3.99 13.85
N VAL A 147 -7.42 3.01 14.50
CA VAL A 147 -7.40 2.92 15.98
C VAL A 147 -5.96 2.81 16.41
N SER A 148 -5.48 3.83 17.11
CA SER A 148 -4.12 3.84 17.62
C SER A 148 -3.92 2.70 18.64
N PRO A 149 -2.80 1.96 18.56
CA PRO A 149 -2.44 0.97 19.56
C PRO A 149 -2.42 1.60 20.97
N GLY A 150 -2.84 0.83 21.98
CA GLY A 150 -2.77 1.21 23.40
C GLY A 150 -1.43 0.90 24.03
#